data_AF-A0A7X7WSV7-F1
#
_entry.id   AF-A0A7X7WSV7-F1
#
_cell.length_a   1.000
_cell.length_b   1.000
_cell.length_c   1.000
_cell.angle_alpha   90.00
_cell.angle_beta   90.00
_cell.angle_gamma   90.00
#
_symmetry.space_group_name_H-M   'P 1'
#
loop_
_entity.id
_entity.type
_entity.pdbx_description
1 polymer ?
#
loop_
_entity_poly.entity_id
_entity_poly.type
_entity_poly.pdbx_seq_one_letter_code
_entity_poly.pdbx_strand_id
1 'polypeptide(L)' 'MFGLGMPELVVILVIALIVFGPSKLPSLGKSLGEAIQGFKKGIAEEPKNNVTTNQKGEK' A
#
# COMPACT_ATOMS: atom_id res chain seq x y z
N MET A 1 -21.23 -11.25 -24.19
CA MET A 1 -21.30 -12.58 -23.53
C MET A 1 -20.02 -12.94 -22.78
N PHE A 2 -19.28 -11.97 -22.23
CA PHE A 2 -18.20 -12.21 -21.27
C PHE A 2 -17.96 -10.87 -20.57
N GLY A 3 -18.80 -10.57 -19.59
CA GLY A 3 -18.49 -9.50 -18.64
C GLY A 3 -17.53 -10.11 -17.66
N LEU A 4 -16.36 -9.50 -17.43
CA LEU A 4 -15.51 -9.85 -16.30
C LEU A 4 -16.32 -9.57 -15.03
N GLY A 5 -17.03 -10.59 -14.57
CA GLY A 5 -17.82 -10.53 -13.37
C GLY A 5 -16.94 -10.79 -12.17
N MET A 6 -17.54 -10.56 -11.00
CA MET A 6 -16.93 -10.98 -9.74
C MET A 6 -16.52 -12.47 -9.72
N PRO A 7 -17.27 -13.42 -10.31
CA PRO A 7 -16.88 -14.83 -10.34
C PRO A 7 -15.55 -15.09 -11.04
N GLU A 8 -15.33 -14.50 -12.22
CA GLU A 8 -14.10 -14.69 -13.01
C GLU A 8 -12.88 -14.13 -12.27
N LEU A 9 -13.02 -12.96 -11.63
CA LEU A 9 -11.94 -12.39 -10.81
C LEU A 9 -11.58 -13.28 -9.61
N VAL A 10 -12.57 -13.91 -8.98
CA VAL A 10 -12.33 -14.84 -7.87
C VAL A 10 -11.57 -16.08 -8.36
N VAL A 11 -11.92 -16.64 -9.52
CA VAL A 11 -11.19 -17.79 -10.09
C VAL A 11 -9.73 -17.43 -10.37
N ILE A 12 -9.48 -16.27 -10.98
CA ILE A 12 -8.12 -15.78 -11.24
C ILE A 12 -7.36 -15.57 -9.91
N LEU A 13 -8.03 -15.00 -8.90
CA LEU A 13 -7.45 -14.79 -7.57
C LEU A 13 -7.07 -16.13 -6.92
N VAL A 14 -7.91 -17.16 -7.01
CA VAL A 14 -7.61 -18.49 -6.47
C VAL A 14 -6.38 -19.10 -7.15
N ILE A 15 -6.28 -19.00 -8.49
CA ILE A 15 -5.10 -19.49 -9.21
C ILE A 15 -3.85 -18.72 -8.79
N ALA A 16 -3.93 -17.39 -8.71
CA ALA A 16 -2.83 -16.55 -8.25
C ALA A 16 -2.42 -16.89 -6.80
N LEU A 17 -3.38 -17.19 -5.94
CA LEU A 17 -3.16 -17.63 -4.56
C LEU A 17 -2.48 -19.00 -4.47
N ILE A 18 -2.75 -19.92 -5.40
CA ILE A 18 -2.04 -21.20 -5.45
C ILE A 18 -0.58 -20.99 -5.88
N VAL A 19 -0.34 -20.12 -6.85
CA VAL A 19 1.01 -19.84 -7.37
C VAL A 19 1.87 -19.05 -6.37
N PHE A 20 1.31 -17.97 -5.81
CA PHE A 20 2.05 -17.08 -4.91
C PHE A 20 1.90 -17.46 -3.43
N GLY A 21 0.83 -18.15 -3.05
CA GLY A 21 0.48 -18.45 -1.67
C GLY A 21 -0.30 -17.29 -1.00
N PRO A 22 -1.35 -17.58 -0.21
CA PRO A 22 -2.14 -16.54 0.47
C PRO A 22 -1.35 -15.73 1.48
N SER A 23 -0.31 -16.30 2.08
CA SER A 23 0.56 -15.60 3.03
C SER A 23 1.39 -14.48 2.38
N LYS A 24 1.59 -14.50 1.06
CA LYS A 24 2.35 -13.45 0.36
C LYS A 24 1.49 -12.21 0.04
N LEU A 25 0.16 -12.34 -0.06
CA LEU A 25 -0.70 -11.19 -0.35
C LEU A 25 -0.61 -10.09 0.75
N PRO A 26 -0.68 -10.41 2.06
CA PRO A 26 -0.52 -9.41 3.11
C PRO A 26 0.84 -8.74 3.10
N SER A 27 1.92 -9.48 2.86
CA SER A 27 3.28 -8.91 2.81
C SER A 27 3.45 -7.97 1.62
N LEU A 28 2.97 -8.37 0.43
CA LEU A 28 3.02 -7.54 -0.77
C LEU A 28 2.14 -6.28 -0.60
N GLY A 29 0.95 -6.44 -0.01
CA GLY A 29 0.06 -5.33 0.31
C GLY A 29 0.65 -4.35 1.33
N LYS A 30 1.37 -4.84 2.35
CA LYS A 30 2.07 -4.00 3.31
C LYS A 30 3.15 -3.16 2.64
N SER A 31 4.02 -3.78 1.83
CA SER A 31 5.09 -3.06 1.11
C SER A 31 4.54 -2.05 0.09
N LEU A 32 3.52 -2.44 -0.68
CA LEU A 32 2.84 -1.50 -1.58
C LEU A 32 2.14 -0.38 -0.82
N GLY A 33 1.51 -0.68 0.32
CA GLY A 33 0.83 0.29 1.16
C GLY A 33 1.79 1.33 1.74
N GLU A 34 2.94 0.90 2.23
CA GLU A 34 4.02 1.78 2.69
C GLU A 34 4.56 2.65 1.54
N ALA A 35 4.77 2.06 0.36
CA ALA A 35 5.21 2.79 -0.83
C ALA A 35 4.18 3.84 -1.29
N ILE A 36 2.90 3.49 -1.35
CA ILE A 36 1.79 4.39 -1.70
C ILE A 36 1.64 5.48 -0.63
N GLN A 37 1.83 5.15 0.65
CA GLN A 37 1.79 6.12 1.73
C GLN A 37 2.93 7.13 1.61
N GLY A 38 4.16 6.67 1.34
CA GLY A 38 5.32 7.54 1.07
C GLY A 38 5.12 8.40 -0.17
N PHE A 39 4.62 7.82 -1.25
CA PHE A 39 4.30 8.53 -2.50
C PHE A 39 3.23 9.60 -2.27
N LYS A 40 2.15 9.28 -1.55
CA LYS A 40 1.10 10.22 -1.21
C LYS A 40 1.60 11.36 -0.32
N LYS A 41 2.48 11.08 0.65
CA LYS A 41 3.12 12.12 1.47
C LYS A 41 3.99 13.03 0.60
N GLY A 42 4.86 12.48 -0.24
CA GLY A 42 5.72 13.27 -1.12
C GLY A 42 4.97 14.09 -2.17
N ILE A 43 3.80 13.64 -2.63
CA ILE A 43 2.93 14.42 -3.53
C ILE A 43 2.11 15.47 -2.76
N ALA A 44 1.66 15.16 -1.55
CA ALA A 44 0.92 16.10 -0.72
C ALA A 44 1.82 17.18 -0.08
N GLU A 45 3.12 16.88 0.08
CA GLU A 45 4.15 17.78 0.58
C GLU A 45 4.75 18.61 -0.58
N GLU A 46 3.92 19.39 -1.26
CA GLU A 46 4.36 20.67 -1.84
C GLU A 46 4.48 21.71 -0.70
N PRO A 47 5.41 22.68 -0.78
CA PRO A 47 6.14 23.20 0.37
C PRO A 47 5.25 24.04 1.28
N LYS A 48 4.75 23.43 2.36
CA LYS A 48 4.36 24.15 3.56
C LYS A 48 5.35 23.85 4.67
N ASN A 49 6.46 24.57 4.59
CA ASN A 49 7.09 25.26 5.70
C ASN A 49 7.26 24.45 7.01
N ASN A 50 8.44 23.86 7.14
CA ASN A 50 9.29 23.77 8.34
C ASN A 50 8.73 23.97 9.77
N VAL A 51 9.34 23.16 10.64
CA VAL A 51 9.49 23.27 12.11
C VAL A 51 8.40 22.61 12.94
N THR A 52 8.69 21.40 13.42
CA THR A 52 8.91 21.19 14.86
C THR A 52 9.96 20.07 15.02
N THR A 53 11.22 20.49 14.94
CA THR A 53 12.30 19.81 15.65
C THR A 53 11.92 19.82 17.12
N ASN A 54 11.77 18.62 17.70
CA ASN A 54 11.83 18.40 19.13
C ASN A 54 13.17 18.95 19.66
N GLN A 55 13.15 20.19 20.19
CA GLN A 55 14.09 20.63 21.21
C GLN A 55 13.49 20.19 22.55
N LYS A 56 13.89 19.01 23.03
CA LYS A 56 14.83 18.89 24.15
C LYS A 56 14.35 19.66 25.37
N GLY A 57 13.56 18.99 26.20
CA GLY A 57 13.68 19.20 27.63
C GLY A 57 15.12 18.89 28.02
N GLU A 58 15.77 19.84 28.69
CA GLU A 58 16.81 19.64 29.71
C GLU A 58 17.32 21.02 30.14
N LYS A 59 16.76 21.49 31.27
CA LYS A 59 17.20 22.55 32.19
C LYS A 59 17.01 24.00 31.76
#